data_AF-A0A9D7KIB9-F1
#
_entry.id   AF-A0A9D7KIB9-F1
#
_cell.length_a   1.000
_cell.length_b   1.000
_cell.length_c   1.000
_cell.angle_alpha   90.00
_cell.angle_beta   90.00
_cell.angle_gamma   90.00
#
_symmetry.space_group_name_H-M   'P 1'
#
loop_
_entity.id
_entity.type
_entity.pdbx_description
1 polymer ?
#
loop_
_entity_poly.entity_id
_entity_poly.type
_entity_poly.pdbx_seq_one_letter_code
_entity_poly.pdbx_strand_id
1 'polypeptide(L)'
;MSKLDAELSDLQSKKENKSRYNSIQTGKLKLEQSLLEFDKQLKEIEKSIDANSGVESLLTANEQLKTALEESIMIINSNISDLDREIAGYKSQLKEKEKRLKHINGLDETAPCPECERELGTQKPLLVKKYNSEIGVLNDQIQKVSGRLAELQDSLAKKQSDKKGIETGRETLINRNSKLQTDIALGNSLKKQIESTKSGITSAVHDLDAVGNRDFDQTLYDKVVEQLEVTKSENNRYQKCWEKLGLFRQNSKTCRNSS
;
A
#
# COMPACT_ATOMS: atom_id res chain seq x y z
N MET A 1 27.64 67.00 -7.81
CA MET A 1 28.22 65.71 -8.24
C MET A 1 28.23 64.75 -7.04
N SER A 2 29.28 64.69 -6.22
CA SER A 2 29.44 63.66 -5.15
C SER A 2 28.26 63.42 -4.18
N LYS A 3 27.47 64.45 -3.81
CA LYS A 3 26.29 64.27 -2.93
C LYS A 3 25.09 63.63 -3.63
N LEU A 4 24.76 64.09 -4.84
CA LEU A 4 23.67 63.53 -5.65
C LEU A 4 24.01 62.10 -6.10
N ASP A 5 25.28 61.81 -6.40
CA ASP A 5 25.74 60.46 -6.71
C ASP A 5 25.57 59.51 -5.51
N ALA A 6 25.86 59.98 -4.28
CA ALA A 6 25.67 59.20 -3.06
C ALA A 6 24.20 58.96 -2.73
N GLU A 7 23.35 59.98 -2.90
CA GLU A 7 21.90 59.89 -2.70
C GLU A 7 21.24 58.94 -3.72
N LEU A 8 21.67 59.00 -4.98
CA LEU A 8 21.22 58.07 -6.00
C LEU A 8 21.63 56.62 -5.66
N SER A 9 22.86 56.41 -5.19
CA SER A 9 23.35 55.09 -4.79
C SER A 9 22.55 54.49 -3.62
N ASP A 10 22.20 55.29 -2.62
CA ASP A 10 21.32 54.86 -1.51
C ASP A 10 19.91 54.50 -1.99
N LEU A 11 19.31 55.33 -2.86
CA LEU A 11 17.99 55.05 -3.44
C LEU A 11 17.99 53.80 -4.34
N GLN A 12 19.07 53.54 -5.08
CA GLN A 12 19.25 52.30 -5.85
C GLN A 12 19.30 51.09 -4.92
N SER A 13 20.07 51.15 -3.84
CA SER A 13 20.13 50.07 -2.84
C SER A 13 18.77 49.80 -2.21
N LYS A 14 18.01 50.84 -1.86
CA LYS A 14 16.63 50.73 -1.34
C LYS A 14 15.68 50.08 -2.36
N LYS A 15 15.80 50.44 -3.64
CA LYS A 15 15.01 49.84 -4.74
C LYS A 15 15.27 48.34 -4.87
N GLU A 16 16.54 47.96 -4.85
CA GLU A 16 16.97 46.55 -4.92
C GLU A 16 16.49 45.76 -3.71
N ASN A 17 16.64 46.32 -2.50
CA ASN A 17 16.14 45.71 -1.27
C ASN A 17 14.62 45.50 -1.30
N LYS A 18 13.85 46.49 -1.77
CA LYS A 18 12.39 46.36 -1.93
C LYS A 18 12.01 45.26 -2.93
N SER A 19 12.73 45.16 -4.06
CA SER A 19 12.52 44.10 -5.04
C SER A 19 12.83 42.71 -4.46
N ARG A 20 13.97 42.58 -3.78
CA ARG A 20 14.38 41.33 -3.10
C ARG A 20 13.35 40.90 -2.05
N TYR A 21 12.89 41.84 -1.21
CA TYR A 21 11.86 41.59 -0.21
C TYR A 21 10.59 41.01 -0.84
N ASN A 22 10.06 41.65 -1.88
CA ASN A 22 8.84 41.19 -2.56
C ASN A 22 9.00 39.79 -3.18
N SER A 23 10.18 39.50 -3.76
CA SER A 23 10.49 38.19 -4.31
C SER A 23 10.51 37.10 -3.24
N ILE A 24 11.24 37.33 -2.14
CA ILE A 24 11.31 36.38 -1.01
C ILE A 24 9.93 36.18 -0.39
N GLN A 25 9.17 37.26 -0.18
CA GLN A 25 7.82 37.20 0.38
C GLN A 25 6.88 36.36 -0.50
N THR A 26 6.97 36.51 -1.83
CA THR A 26 6.20 35.69 -2.76
C THR A 26 6.62 34.22 -2.71
N GLY A 27 7.92 33.94 -2.60
CA GLY A 27 8.45 32.59 -2.41
C GLY A 27 7.95 31.94 -1.12
N LYS A 28 7.97 32.68 -0.01
CA LYS A 28 7.45 32.25 1.29
C LYS A 28 5.96 31.87 1.20
N LEU A 29 5.13 32.72 0.60
CA LEU A 29 3.69 32.44 0.45
C LEU A 29 3.43 31.15 -0.36
N LYS A 30 4.23 30.88 -1.40
CA LYS A 30 4.13 29.63 -2.17
C LYS A 30 4.49 28.42 -1.31
N LEU A 31 5.54 28.51 -0.50
CA LEU A 31 5.92 27.44 0.43
C LEU A 31 4.82 27.19 1.48
N GLU A 32 4.22 28.24 2.02
CA GLU A 32 3.09 28.14 2.96
C GLU A 32 1.87 27.46 2.31
N GLN A 33 1.57 27.77 1.05
CA GLN A 33 0.51 27.09 0.29
C GLN A 33 0.83 25.60 0.06
N SER A 34 2.06 25.27 -0.34
CA SER A 34 2.48 23.87 -0.49
C SER A 34 2.40 23.10 0.83
N LEU A 35 2.77 23.73 1.95
CA LEU A 35 2.68 23.13 3.27
C LEU A 35 1.23 22.74 3.63
N LEU A 36 0.27 23.63 3.38
CA LEU A 36 -1.15 23.35 3.62
C LEU A 36 -1.66 22.15 2.80
N GLU A 37 -1.24 22.06 1.53
CA GLU A 37 -1.62 20.95 0.65
C GLU A 37 -0.99 19.63 1.12
N PHE A 38 0.30 19.62 1.48
CA PHE A 38 0.95 18.44 2.01
C PHE A 38 0.33 17.96 3.33
N ASP A 39 -0.01 18.88 4.24
CA ASP A 39 -0.68 18.56 5.50
C ASP A 39 -2.07 17.96 5.26
N LYS A 40 -2.80 18.44 4.25
CA LYS A 40 -4.10 17.87 3.86
C LYS A 40 -3.94 16.45 3.32
N GLN A 41 -3.03 16.25 2.37
CA GLN A 41 -2.76 14.92 1.79
C GLN A 41 -2.29 13.93 2.88
N LEU A 42 -1.45 14.38 3.81
CA LEU A 42 -0.97 13.56 4.90
C LEU A 42 -2.13 13.09 5.80
N LYS A 43 -3.06 13.98 6.16
CA LYS A 43 -4.25 13.62 6.96
C LYS A 43 -5.15 12.60 6.26
N GLU A 44 -5.29 12.70 4.94
CA GLU A 44 -6.09 11.73 4.17
C GLU A 44 -5.41 10.35 4.14
N ILE A 45 -4.09 10.31 3.96
CA ILE A 45 -3.30 9.08 4.01
C ILE A 45 -3.31 8.46 5.42
N GLU A 46 -3.16 9.26 6.48
CA GLU A 46 -3.20 8.76 7.86
C GLU A 46 -4.54 8.09 8.19
N LYS A 47 -5.67 8.67 7.73
CA LYS A 47 -6.99 8.02 7.84
C LYS A 47 -7.05 6.67 7.10
N SER A 48 -6.45 6.58 5.92
CA SER A 48 -6.39 5.33 5.13
C SER A 48 -5.55 4.26 5.84
N ILE A 49 -4.42 4.67 6.43
CA ILE A 49 -3.54 3.81 7.22
C ILE A 49 -4.29 3.27 8.45
N ASP A 50 -4.94 4.16 9.21
CA ASP A 50 -5.68 3.78 10.42
C ASP A 50 -6.82 2.81 10.10
N ALA A 51 -7.57 3.06 9.03
CA ALA A 51 -8.66 2.19 8.59
C ALA A 51 -8.20 0.78 8.15
N ASN A 52 -6.91 0.62 7.83
CA ASN A 52 -6.31 -0.66 7.45
C ASN A 52 -5.33 -1.20 8.49
N SER A 53 -5.21 -0.54 9.64
CA SER A 53 -4.45 -1.05 10.77
C SER A 53 -5.03 -2.41 11.19
N GLY A 54 -4.16 -3.43 11.27
CA GLY A 54 -4.56 -4.80 11.60
C GLY A 54 -4.83 -5.73 10.41
N VAL A 55 -4.70 -5.27 9.15
CA VAL A 55 -4.77 -6.17 7.97
C VAL A 55 -3.73 -7.29 8.02
N GLU A 56 -2.56 -7.02 8.57
CA GLU A 56 -1.49 -8.01 8.75
C GLU A 56 -1.89 -9.10 9.75
N SER A 57 -2.52 -8.72 10.87
CA SER A 57 -3.06 -9.69 11.84
C SER A 57 -4.17 -10.55 11.23
N LEU A 58 -5.01 -9.96 10.36
CA LEU A 58 -6.02 -10.72 9.61
C LEU A 58 -5.39 -11.70 8.62
N LEU A 59 -4.28 -11.33 7.95
CA LEU A 59 -3.53 -12.24 7.09
C LEU A 59 -2.96 -13.43 7.88
N THR A 60 -2.39 -13.18 9.06
CA THR A 60 -1.90 -14.25 9.94
C THR A 60 -3.03 -15.17 10.39
N ALA A 61 -4.17 -14.61 10.83
CA ALA A 61 -5.33 -15.39 11.24
C ALA A 61 -5.92 -16.20 10.07
N ASN A 62 -5.94 -15.62 8.86
CA ASN A 62 -6.39 -16.31 7.65
C ASN A 62 -5.51 -17.52 7.33
N GLU A 63 -4.18 -17.38 7.42
CA GLU A 63 -3.27 -18.50 7.18
C GLU A 63 -3.42 -19.59 8.25
N GLN A 64 -3.55 -19.22 9.53
CA GLN A 64 -3.80 -20.18 10.62
C GLN A 64 -5.09 -20.98 10.41
N LEU A 65 -6.18 -20.30 10.02
CA LEU A 65 -7.45 -20.97 9.72
C LEU A 65 -7.33 -21.89 8.51
N LYS A 66 -6.60 -21.48 7.47
CA LYS A 66 -6.34 -22.31 6.29
C LYS A 66 -5.58 -23.58 6.68
N THR A 67 -4.52 -23.48 7.47
CA THR A 67 -3.75 -24.65 7.95
C THR A 67 -4.63 -25.58 8.77
N ALA A 68 -5.43 -25.05 9.71
CA ALA A 68 -6.34 -25.86 10.51
C ALA A 68 -7.40 -26.59 9.67
N LEU A 69 -7.91 -25.96 8.61
CA LEU A 69 -8.81 -26.62 7.66
C LEU A 69 -8.12 -27.71 6.85
N GLU A 70 -6.88 -27.49 6.41
CA GLU A 70 -6.09 -28.48 5.68
C GLU A 70 -5.83 -29.73 6.51
N GLU A 71 -5.46 -29.56 7.78
CA GLU A 71 -5.31 -30.67 8.74
C GLU A 71 -6.63 -31.42 8.95
N SER A 72 -7.73 -30.70 9.17
CA SER A 72 -9.07 -31.30 9.34
C SER A 72 -9.50 -32.08 8.10
N ILE A 73 -9.28 -31.55 6.90
CA ILE A 73 -9.57 -32.23 5.63
C ILE A 73 -8.76 -33.52 5.50
N MET A 74 -7.46 -33.48 5.84
CA MET A 74 -6.60 -34.65 5.81
C MET A 74 -7.10 -35.77 6.74
N ILE A 75 -7.50 -35.41 7.97
CA ILE A 75 -8.07 -36.37 8.93
C ILE A 75 -9.37 -36.97 8.40
N ILE A 76 -10.28 -36.15 7.85
CA ILE A 76 -11.54 -36.65 7.27
C ILE A 76 -11.27 -37.61 6.11
N ASN A 77 -10.33 -37.29 5.22
CA ASN A 77 -9.96 -38.16 4.10
C ASN A 77 -9.39 -39.51 4.57
N SER A 78 -8.59 -39.52 5.64
CA SER A 78 -8.12 -40.76 6.26
C SER A 78 -9.29 -41.59 6.79
N ASN A 79 -10.20 -40.96 7.54
CA ASN A 79 -11.37 -41.65 8.10
C ASN A 79 -12.29 -42.22 7.01
N ILE A 80 -12.52 -41.47 5.92
CA ILE A 80 -13.28 -41.95 4.76
C ILE A 80 -12.61 -43.21 4.19
N SER A 81 -11.30 -43.18 4.00
CA SER A 81 -10.54 -44.33 3.47
C SER A 81 -10.64 -45.56 4.36
N ASP A 82 -10.63 -45.38 5.68
CA ASP A 82 -10.78 -46.48 6.65
C ASP A 82 -12.20 -47.06 6.65
N LEU A 83 -13.24 -46.22 6.60
CA LEU A 83 -14.63 -46.67 6.50
C LEU A 83 -14.89 -47.38 5.16
N ASP A 84 -14.30 -46.93 4.05
CA ASP A 84 -14.41 -47.60 2.75
C ASP A 84 -13.80 -49.01 2.81
N ARG A 85 -12.65 -49.18 3.47
CA ARG A 85 -12.04 -50.49 3.71
C ARG A 85 -12.92 -51.38 4.58
N GLU A 86 -13.52 -50.82 5.64
CA GLU A 86 -14.43 -51.53 6.52
C GLU A 86 -15.67 -52.04 5.75
N ILE A 87 -16.30 -51.19 4.93
CA ILE A 87 -17.41 -51.56 4.05
C ILE A 87 -16.98 -52.67 3.07
N ALA A 88 -15.81 -52.56 2.46
CA ALA A 88 -15.29 -53.58 1.55
C ALA A 88 -15.07 -54.93 2.25
N GLY A 89 -14.58 -54.89 3.49
CA GLY A 89 -14.45 -56.06 4.36
C GLY A 89 -15.79 -56.73 4.65
N TYR A 90 -16.79 -55.97 5.09
CA TYR A 90 -18.13 -56.50 5.35
C TYR A 90 -18.82 -57.02 4.08
N LYS A 91 -18.69 -56.34 2.94
CA LYS A 91 -19.22 -56.82 1.65
C LYS A 91 -18.58 -58.14 1.21
N SER A 92 -17.29 -58.33 1.48
CA SER A 92 -16.59 -59.58 1.17
C SER A 92 -17.09 -60.74 2.03
N GLN A 93 -17.25 -60.50 3.34
CA GLN A 93 -17.84 -61.49 4.26
C GLN A 93 -19.29 -61.82 3.88
N LEU A 94 -20.10 -60.81 3.55
CA LEU A 94 -21.49 -60.96 3.11
C LEU A 94 -21.57 -61.91 1.91
N LYS A 95 -20.75 -61.66 0.88
CA LYS A 95 -20.68 -62.50 -0.33
C LYS A 95 -20.28 -63.94 -0.02
N GLU A 96 -19.40 -64.16 0.95
CA GLU A 96 -19.02 -65.50 1.39
C GLU A 96 -20.21 -66.22 2.07
N LYS A 97 -20.90 -65.54 2.98
CA LYS A 97 -22.07 -66.08 3.69
C LYS A 97 -23.23 -66.39 2.73
N GLU A 98 -23.50 -65.52 1.77
CA GLU A 98 -24.49 -65.73 0.71
C GLU A 98 -24.16 -66.95 -0.15
N LYS A 99 -22.89 -67.14 -0.53
CA LYS A 99 -22.43 -68.32 -1.27
C LYS A 99 -22.65 -69.61 -0.46
N ARG A 100 -22.28 -69.60 0.83
CA ARG A 100 -22.47 -70.75 1.73
C ARG A 100 -23.96 -71.09 1.88
N LEU A 101 -24.80 -70.08 2.08
CA LEU A 101 -26.26 -70.26 2.15
C LEU A 101 -26.81 -70.86 0.85
N LYS A 102 -26.40 -70.33 -0.30
CA LYS A 102 -26.81 -70.86 -1.62
C LYS A 102 -26.37 -72.32 -1.80
N HIS A 103 -25.16 -72.66 -1.37
CA HIS A 103 -24.66 -74.04 -1.40
C HIS A 103 -25.53 -74.97 -0.52
N ILE A 104 -25.78 -74.60 0.74
CA ILE A 104 -26.60 -75.38 1.68
C ILE A 104 -28.03 -75.58 1.15
N ASN A 105 -28.63 -74.54 0.56
CA ASN A 105 -29.97 -74.65 -0.02
C ASN A 105 -30.03 -75.66 -1.17
N GLY A 106 -28.96 -75.81 -1.95
CA GLY A 106 -28.85 -76.73 -3.07
C GLY A 106 -28.52 -78.19 -2.69
N LEU A 107 -28.18 -78.48 -1.44
CA LEU A 107 -27.93 -79.85 -0.97
C LEU A 107 -29.24 -80.58 -0.63
N ASP A 108 -29.30 -81.89 -0.86
CA ASP A 108 -30.40 -82.74 -0.38
C ASP A 108 -30.27 -83.05 1.13
N GLU A 109 -31.29 -83.70 1.71
CA GLU A 109 -31.32 -84.04 3.14
C GLU A 109 -30.35 -85.17 3.52
N THR A 110 -29.92 -85.99 2.56
CA THR A 110 -28.99 -87.11 2.75
C THR A 110 -27.52 -86.71 2.60
N ALA A 111 -27.26 -85.51 2.08
CA ALA A 111 -25.92 -84.99 1.88
C ALA A 111 -25.19 -84.80 3.23
N PRO A 112 -23.85 -84.94 3.25
CA PRO A 112 -23.06 -84.62 4.42
C PRO A 112 -23.09 -83.11 4.70
N CYS A 113 -23.23 -82.74 5.96
CA CYS A 113 -23.27 -81.37 6.43
C CYS A 113 -21.93 -80.68 6.21
N PRO A 114 -21.90 -79.52 5.54
CA PRO A 114 -20.65 -78.83 5.21
C PRO A 114 -19.91 -78.23 6.43
N GLU A 115 -20.51 -78.25 7.63
CA GLU A 115 -19.85 -77.79 8.86
C GLU A 115 -19.47 -78.92 9.83
N CYS A 116 -20.10 -80.09 9.76
CA CYS A 116 -19.86 -81.16 10.75
C CYS A 116 -19.88 -82.60 10.19
N GLU A 117 -19.99 -82.75 8.87
CA GLU A 117 -19.91 -84.02 8.12
C GLU A 117 -21.01 -85.06 8.44
N ARG A 118 -21.97 -84.74 9.31
CA ARG A 118 -23.16 -85.55 9.60
C ARG A 118 -24.25 -85.35 8.54
N GLU A 119 -25.21 -86.27 8.42
CA GLU A 119 -26.35 -86.10 7.52
C GLU A 119 -27.09 -84.77 7.77
N LEU A 120 -27.39 -84.06 6.67
CA LEU A 120 -27.91 -82.70 6.71
C LEU A 120 -29.33 -82.62 7.25
N GLY A 121 -30.20 -83.59 6.95
CA GLY A 121 -31.59 -83.76 7.39
C GLY A 121 -32.19 -82.61 8.21
N THR A 122 -32.30 -82.81 9.53
CA THR A 122 -32.85 -81.81 10.47
C THR A 122 -31.93 -80.61 10.74
N GLN A 123 -30.66 -80.67 10.34
CA GLN A 123 -29.70 -79.58 10.48
C GLN A 123 -29.85 -78.51 9.39
N LYS A 124 -30.35 -78.85 8.20
CA LYS A 124 -30.52 -77.92 7.07
C LYS A 124 -31.26 -76.63 7.47
N PRO A 125 -32.45 -76.69 8.11
CA PRO A 125 -33.20 -75.48 8.46
C PRO A 125 -32.46 -74.61 9.50
N LEU A 126 -31.70 -75.24 10.40
CA LEU A 126 -30.91 -74.53 11.41
C LEU A 126 -29.75 -73.75 10.79
N LEU A 127 -29.02 -74.38 9.85
CA LEU A 127 -27.95 -73.73 9.11
C LEU A 127 -28.47 -72.58 8.25
N VAL A 128 -29.59 -72.79 7.54
CA VAL A 128 -30.23 -71.72 6.76
C VAL A 128 -30.60 -70.54 7.65
N LYS A 129 -31.20 -70.79 8.82
CA LYS A 129 -31.54 -69.75 9.79
C LYS A 129 -30.30 -69.01 10.31
N LYS A 130 -29.23 -69.73 10.64
CA LYS A 130 -27.93 -69.16 11.06
C LYS A 130 -27.37 -68.21 10.01
N TYR A 131 -27.21 -68.67 8.77
CA TYR A 131 -26.63 -67.85 7.70
C TYR A 131 -27.51 -66.66 7.32
N ASN A 132 -28.84 -66.80 7.31
CA ASN A 132 -29.74 -65.66 7.11
C ASN A 132 -29.58 -64.60 8.20
N SER A 133 -29.41 -65.01 9.47
CA SER A 133 -29.15 -64.09 10.57
C SER A 133 -27.80 -63.38 10.42
N GLU A 134 -26.74 -64.10 10.09
CA GLU A 134 -25.40 -63.52 9.88
C GLU A 134 -25.38 -62.53 8.71
N ILE A 135 -26.06 -62.86 7.61
CA ILE A 135 -26.27 -61.97 6.45
C ILE A 135 -27.00 -60.70 6.86
N GLY A 136 -28.07 -60.81 7.66
CA GLY A 136 -28.81 -59.66 8.19
C GLY A 136 -27.92 -58.72 9.00
N VAL A 137 -27.13 -59.27 9.93
CA VAL A 137 -26.18 -58.49 10.74
C VAL A 137 -25.13 -57.76 9.88
N LEU A 138 -24.57 -58.43 8.87
CA LEU A 138 -23.59 -57.82 7.96
C LEU A 138 -24.22 -56.69 7.13
N ASN A 139 -25.44 -56.86 6.64
CA ASN A 139 -26.17 -55.80 5.93
C ASN A 139 -26.41 -54.58 6.82
N ASP A 140 -26.83 -54.79 8.08
CA ASP A 140 -27.02 -53.70 9.04
C ASP A 140 -25.71 -52.97 9.32
N GLN A 141 -24.59 -53.68 9.44
CA GLN A 141 -23.26 -53.08 9.61
C GLN A 141 -22.86 -52.25 8.38
N ILE A 142 -23.01 -52.79 7.17
CA ILE A 142 -22.72 -52.07 5.91
C ILE A 142 -23.54 -50.78 5.85
N GLN A 143 -24.85 -50.84 6.16
CA GLN A 143 -25.72 -49.67 6.13
C GLN A 143 -25.29 -48.61 7.14
N LYS A 144 -24.97 -49.01 8.38
CA LYS A 144 -24.49 -48.09 9.43
C LYS A 144 -23.19 -47.39 9.02
N VAL A 145 -22.20 -48.14 8.52
CA VAL A 145 -20.90 -47.58 8.12
C VAL A 145 -21.06 -46.69 6.88
N SER A 146 -21.93 -47.08 5.94
CA SER A 146 -22.24 -46.27 4.75
C SER A 146 -22.93 -44.94 5.10
N GLY A 147 -23.80 -44.93 6.13
CA GLY A 147 -24.37 -43.69 6.66
C GLY A 147 -23.30 -42.74 7.21
N ARG A 148 -22.38 -43.25 8.04
CA ARG A 148 -21.26 -42.47 8.57
C ARG A 148 -20.32 -41.96 7.47
N LEU A 149 -20.09 -42.77 6.42
CA LEU A 149 -19.30 -42.37 5.26
C LEU A 149 -19.93 -41.16 4.56
N ALA A 150 -21.25 -41.20 4.33
CA ALA A 150 -21.98 -40.08 3.72
C ALA A 150 -21.88 -38.80 4.56
N GLU A 151 -22.04 -38.89 5.89
CA GLU A 151 -21.88 -37.74 6.79
C GLU A 151 -20.47 -37.12 6.71
N LEU A 152 -19.43 -37.96 6.64
CA LEU A 152 -18.05 -37.48 6.48
C LEU A 152 -17.81 -36.85 5.11
N GLN A 153 -18.39 -37.40 4.04
CA GLN A 153 -18.30 -36.83 2.69
C GLN A 153 -18.96 -35.45 2.61
N ASP A 154 -20.12 -35.28 3.24
CA ASP A 154 -20.80 -33.98 3.33
C ASP A 154 -19.96 -32.97 4.14
N SER A 155 -19.40 -33.40 5.27
CA SER A 155 -18.50 -32.58 6.08
C SER A 155 -17.25 -32.17 5.30
N LEU A 156 -16.66 -33.11 4.53
CA LEU A 156 -15.50 -32.84 3.66
C LEU A 156 -15.82 -31.77 2.62
N ALA A 157 -16.96 -31.90 1.92
CA ALA A 157 -17.40 -30.94 0.92
C ALA A 157 -17.58 -29.54 1.53
N LYS A 158 -18.18 -29.45 2.72
CA LYS A 158 -18.30 -28.19 3.46
C LYS A 158 -16.94 -27.58 3.80
N LYS A 159 -16.01 -28.37 4.33
CA LYS A 159 -14.66 -27.89 4.68
C LYS A 159 -13.86 -27.44 3.46
N GLN A 160 -14.00 -28.13 2.33
CA GLN A 160 -13.39 -27.71 1.07
C GLN A 160 -13.98 -26.38 0.55
N SER A 161 -15.29 -26.18 0.72
CA SER A 161 -15.93 -24.91 0.40
C SER A 161 -15.44 -23.77 1.31
N ASP A 162 -15.37 -24.01 2.63
CA ASP A 162 -14.86 -23.04 3.60
C ASP A 162 -13.40 -22.66 3.27
N LYS A 163 -12.56 -23.65 2.93
CA LYS A 163 -11.16 -23.42 2.53
C LYS A 163 -11.08 -22.49 1.32
N LYS A 164 -11.86 -22.74 0.27
CA LYS A 164 -11.91 -21.87 -0.92
C LYS A 164 -12.33 -20.44 -0.57
N GLY A 165 -13.33 -20.29 0.31
CA GLY A 165 -13.77 -18.98 0.79
C GLY A 165 -12.65 -18.22 1.51
N ILE A 166 -11.88 -18.91 2.35
CA ILE A 166 -10.70 -18.34 3.04
C ILE A 166 -9.63 -17.91 2.04
N GLU A 167 -9.35 -18.72 1.02
CA GLU A 167 -8.37 -18.41 -0.02
C GLU A 167 -8.77 -17.17 -0.84
N THR A 168 -10.03 -17.04 -1.23
CA THR A 168 -10.53 -15.83 -1.90
C THR A 168 -10.47 -14.60 -0.97
N GLY A 169 -10.81 -14.76 0.31
CA GLY A 169 -10.67 -13.69 1.31
C GLY A 169 -9.21 -13.24 1.49
N ARG A 170 -8.25 -14.17 1.39
CA ARG A 170 -6.81 -13.91 1.50
C ARG A 170 -6.32 -12.97 0.41
N GLU A 171 -6.74 -13.16 -0.84
CA GLU A 171 -6.37 -12.27 -1.95
C GLU A 171 -6.81 -10.82 -1.69
N THR A 172 -8.01 -10.64 -1.14
CA THR A 172 -8.52 -9.31 -0.76
C THR A 172 -7.66 -8.68 0.34
N LEU A 173 -7.27 -9.46 1.34
CA LEU A 173 -6.40 -8.99 2.42
C LEU A 173 -4.99 -8.65 1.92
N ILE A 174 -4.43 -9.42 0.98
CA ILE A 174 -3.14 -9.14 0.35
C ILE A 174 -3.18 -7.79 -0.38
N ASN A 175 -4.23 -7.54 -1.17
CA ASN A 175 -4.39 -6.27 -1.88
C ASN A 175 -4.51 -5.08 -0.91
N ARG A 176 -5.28 -5.23 0.16
CA ARG A 176 -5.38 -4.23 1.23
C ARG A 176 -4.05 -3.96 1.91
N ASN A 177 -3.27 -5.01 2.20
CA ASN A 177 -1.95 -4.87 2.81
C ASN A 177 -0.96 -4.16 1.88
N SER A 178 -0.93 -4.51 0.59
CA SER A 178 -0.10 -3.80 -0.40
C SER A 178 -0.45 -2.32 -0.51
N LYS A 179 -1.75 -1.98 -0.46
CA LYS A 179 -2.21 -0.60 -0.44
C LYS A 179 -1.78 0.12 0.84
N LEU A 180 -1.93 -0.51 2.00
CA LEU A 180 -1.46 0.02 3.28
C LEU A 180 0.05 0.34 3.24
N GLN A 181 0.88 -0.57 2.73
CA GLN A 181 2.33 -0.35 2.61
C GLN A 181 2.66 0.83 1.69
N THR A 182 1.91 0.99 0.60
CA THR A 182 2.05 2.14 -0.31
C THR A 182 1.68 3.44 0.40
N ASP A 183 0.58 3.45 1.15
CA ASP A 183 0.12 4.63 1.89
C ASP A 183 1.10 5.01 2.99
N ILE A 184 1.68 4.04 3.71
CA ILE A 184 2.75 4.27 4.70
C ILE A 184 3.97 4.93 4.04
N ALA A 185 4.41 4.42 2.89
CA ALA A 185 5.55 4.98 2.16
C ALA A 185 5.29 6.43 1.70
N LEU A 186 4.09 6.69 1.16
CA LEU A 186 3.66 8.03 0.75
C LEU A 186 3.59 8.98 1.95
N GLY A 187 2.99 8.54 3.06
CA GLY A 187 2.91 9.32 4.29
C GLY A 187 4.29 9.72 4.82
N ASN A 188 5.26 8.80 4.81
CA ASN A 188 6.64 9.10 5.21
C ASN A 188 7.34 10.08 4.27
N SER A 189 7.06 10.01 2.97
CA SER A 189 7.58 10.96 1.99
C SER A 189 7.01 12.37 2.20
N LEU A 190 5.69 12.47 2.41
CA LEU A 190 5.02 13.74 2.73
C LEU A 190 5.54 14.35 4.03
N LYS A 191 5.77 13.56 5.09
CA LYS A 191 6.37 14.05 6.34
C LYS A 191 7.73 14.71 6.09
N LYS A 192 8.59 14.12 5.26
CA LYS A 192 9.88 14.72 4.87
C LYS A 192 9.71 16.00 4.05
N GLN A 193 8.75 16.03 3.12
CA GLN A 193 8.46 17.22 2.33
C GLN A 193 7.94 18.37 3.20
N ILE A 194 7.09 18.06 4.19
CA ILE A 194 6.60 19.02 5.19
C ILE A 194 7.76 19.59 6.00
N GLU A 195 8.67 18.75 6.50
CA GLU A 195 9.86 19.20 7.25
C GLU A 195 10.76 20.11 6.40
N SER A 196 11.05 19.72 5.17
CA SER A 196 11.84 20.53 4.21
C SER A 196 11.15 21.85 3.86
N THR A 197 9.84 21.85 3.72
CA THR A 197 9.07 23.07 3.44
C THR A 197 9.06 24.01 4.63
N LYS A 198 8.92 23.47 5.87
CA LYS A 198 9.01 24.25 7.11
C LYS A 198 10.38 24.89 7.29
N SER A 199 11.46 24.17 7.01
CA SER A 199 12.81 24.76 7.05
C SER A 199 12.99 25.83 5.98
N GLY A 200 12.47 25.61 4.76
CA GLY A 200 12.46 26.63 3.69
C GLY A 200 11.71 27.90 4.07
N ILE A 201 10.54 27.79 4.71
CA ILE A 201 9.79 28.94 5.24
C ILE A 201 10.61 29.68 6.31
N THR A 202 11.29 28.95 7.19
CA THR A 202 12.12 29.53 8.26
C THR A 202 13.29 30.31 7.68
N SER A 203 13.97 29.76 6.67
CA SER A 203 15.02 30.47 5.92
C SER A 203 14.48 31.71 5.21
N ALA A 204 13.31 31.62 4.55
CA ALA A 204 12.70 32.77 3.90
C ALA A 204 12.31 33.88 4.89
N VAL A 205 11.86 33.53 6.10
CA VAL A 205 11.60 34.49 7.18
C VAL A 205 12.89 35.18 7.61
N HIS A 206 13.96 34.41 7.86
CA HIS A 206 15.27 34.97 8.19
C HIS A 206 15.78 35.90 7.08
N ASP A 207 15.64 35.50 5.81
CA ASP A 207 16.07 36.32 4.67
C ASP A 207 15.26 37.62 4.54
N LEU A 208 13.97 37.60 4.88
CA LEU A 208 13.11 38.80 4.92
C LEU A 208 13.56 39.78 6.00
N ASP A 209 13.91 39.27 7.19
CA ASP A 209 14.39 40.08 8.31
C ASP A 209 15.78 40.67 8.02
N ALA A 210 16.59 39.96 7.23
CA ALA A 210 17.91 40.42 6.79
C ALA A 210 17.88 41.41 5.62
N VAL A 211 16.72 41.68 5.00
CA VAL A 211 16.62 42.72 3.96
C VAL A 211 16.85 44.09 4.61
N GLY A 212 17.83 44.83 4.11
CA GLY A 212 18.15 46.18 4.55
C GLY A 212 17.03 47.21 4.30
N ASN A 213 17.35 48.50 4.40
CA ASN A 213 16.34 49.56 4.22
C ASN A 213 15.62 49.42 2.87
N ARG A 214 14.29 49.35 2.92
CA ARG A 214 13.37 49.08 1.82
C ARG A 214 12.42 50.24 1.53
N ASP A 215 12.59 51.37 2.23
CA ASP A 215 11.80 52.58 2.04
C ASP A 215 12.21 53.30 0.76
N PHE A 216 11.86 52.68 -0.36
CA PHE A 216 12.13 53.20 -1.69
C PHE A 216 10.98 54.07 -2.17
N ASP A 217 11.28 55.36 -2.32
CA ASP A 217 10.44 56.36 -2.95
C ASP A 217 10.83 56.52 -4.43
N GLN A 218 9.94 56.06 -5.32
CA GLN A 218 10.12 56.14 -6.77
C GLN A 218 10.13 57.60 -7.26
N THR A 219 9.33 58.48 -6.67
CA THR A 219 9.25 59.90 -7.05
C THR A 219 10.53 60.65 -6.66
N LEU A 220 11.10 60.36 -5.49
CA LEU A 220 12.38 60.94 -5.08
C LEU A 220 13.53 60.43 -5.98
N TYR A 221 13.54 59.12 -6.29
CA TYR A 221 14.51 58.53 -7.21
C TYR A 221 14.50 59.22 -8.58
N ASP A 222 13.33 59.38 -9.19
CA ASP A 222 13.19 60.00 -10.51
C ASP A 222 13.67 61.46 -10.50
N LYS A 223 13.35 62.22 -9.43
CA LYS A 223 13.84 63.59 -9.24
C LYS A 223 15.37 63.67 -9.12
N VAL A 224 15.99 62.78 -8.34
CA VAL A 224 17.44 62.77 -8.14
C VAL A 224 18.16 62.39 -9.44
N VAL A 225 17.62 61.44 -10.21
CA VAL A 225 18.13 61.07 -11.54
C VAL A 225 18.08 62.26 -12.49
N GLU A 226 16.93 62.94 -12.58
CA GLU A 226 16.75 64.11 -13.44
C GLU A 226 17.72 65.25 -13.06
N GLN A 227 17.83 65.56 -11.77
CA GLN A 227 18.78 66.57 -11.27
C GLN A 227 20.23 66.21 -11.57
N LEU A 228 20.60 64.93 -11.48
CA LEU A 228 21.93 64.46 -11.80
C LEU A 228 22.24 64.63 -13.30
N GLU A 229 21.28 64.31 -14.17
CA GLU A 229 21.41 64.49 -15.62
C GLU A 229 21.57 65.96 -16.00
N VAL A 230 20.74 66.84 -15.44
CA VAL A 230 20.86 68.29 -15.63
C VAL A 230 22.23 68.77 -15.15
N THR A 231 22.66 68.40 -13.94
CA THR A 231 23.95 68.80 -13.37
C THR A 231 25.14 68.30 -14.22
N LYS A 232 25.07 67.06 -14.73
CA LYS A 232 26.09 66.51 -15.64
C LYS A 232 26.14 67.28 -16.95
N SER A 233 24.98 67.63 -17.52
CA SER A 233 24.89 68.41 -18.75
C SER A 233 25.50 69.81 -18.58
N GLU A 234 25.24 70.46 -17.44
CA GLU A 234 25.78 71.78 -17.10
C GLU A 234 27.29 71.70 -16.88
N ASN A 235 27.79 70.72 -16.13
CA ASN A 235 29.22 70.53 -15.91
C ASN A 235 29.97 70.29 -17.24
N ASN A 236 29.39 69.49 -18.14
CA ASN A 236 29.93 69.31 -19.50
C ASN A 236 29.95 70.62 -20.31
N ARG A 237 28.94 71.48 -20.17
CA ARG A 237 28.95 72.82 -20.79
C ARG A 237 30.04 73.69 -20.19
N TYR A 238 30.21 73.69 -18.86
CA TYR A 238 31.28 74.41 -18.19
C TYR A 238 32.67 73.94 -18.63
N GLN A 239 32.90 72.63 -18.73
CA GLN A 239 34.16 72.06 -19.23
C GLN A 239 34.45 72.52 -20.67
N LYS A 240 33.47 72.43 -21.58
CA LYS A 240 33.62 72.93 -22.97
C LYS A 240 33.92 74.43 -23.03
N CYS A 241 33.30 75.24 -22.15
CA CYS A 241 33.60 76.66 -22.04
C CYS A 241 35.03 76.91 -21.50
N TRP A 242 35.47 76.13 -20.52
CA TRP A 242 36.83 76.18 -19.97
C TRP A 242 37.88 75.80 -21.00
N GLU A 243 37.66 74.75 -21.79
CA GLU A 243 38.52 74.34 -22.91
C GLU A 243 38.65 75.46 -23.95
N LYS A 244 37.52 76.08 -24.33
CA LYS A 244 37.52 77.26 -25.23
C LYS A 244 38.33 78.43 -24.65
N LEU A 245 38.18 78.73 -23.36
CA LEU A 245 38.97 79.78 -22.69
C LEU A 245 40.46 79.43 -22.59
N GLY A 246 40.79 78.16 -22.39
CA GLY A 246 42.16 77.64 -22.43
C GLY A 246 42.81 77.81 -23.82
N LEU A 247 42.07 77.48 -24.88
CA LEU A 247 42.47 77.71 -26.26
C LEU A 247 42.64 79.21 -26.57
N PHE A 248 41.76 80.08 -26.08
CA PHE A 248 41.92 81.54 -26.17
C PHE A 248 43.20 82.03 -25.45
N ARG A 249 43.52 81.49 -24.27
CA ARG A 249 44.76 81.82 -23.56
C ARG A 249 46.02 81.33 -24.28
N GLN A 250 45.99 80.14 -24.90
CA GLN A 250 47.09 79.65 -25.73
C GLN A 250 47.28 80.51 -27.00
N ASN A 251 46.20 80.86 -27.69
CA ASN A 251 46.23 81.73 -28.86
C ASN A 251 46.69 83.17 -28.54
N SER A 252 46.34 83.70 -27.36
CA SER A 252 46.83 85.02 -26.92
C SER A 252 48.33 85.03 -26.58
N LYS A 253 48.92 83.88 -26.23
CA LYS A 253 50.36 83.73 -25.99
C LYS A 253 51.14 83.57 -27.30
N THR A 254 50.59 82.88 -28.31
CA THR A 254 51.22 82.79 -29.64
C THR A 254 51.14 84.12 -30.39
N CYS A 255 50.06 84.90 -30.28
CA CYS A 255 50.01 86.26 -30.86
C CYS A 255 50.99 87.26 -30.21
N ARG A 256 51.45 87.04 -28.97
CA ARG A 256 52.50 87.86 -28.34
C ARG A 256 53.92 87.46 -28.73
N ASN A 257 54.13 86.27 -29.28
CA ASN A 257 55.45 85.78 -29.71
C ASN A 257 55.65 85.89 -31.23
N SER A 258 54.79 86.62 -31.94
CA SER A 258 54.86 86.86 -33.39
C SER A 258 54.80 88.36 -33.73
N SER A 259 55.20 89.23 -32.80
CA SER A 259 55.45 90.66 -33.02
C SER A 259 56.93 90.96 -32.82
#